data_AF-A0A375YGB3-F1
#
_entry.id   AF-A0A375YGB3-F1
#
_cell.length_a   1.000
_cell.length_b   1.000
_cell.length_c   1.000
_cell.angle_alpha   90.00
_cell.angle_beta   90.00
_cell.angle_gamma   90.00
#
_symmetry.space_group_name_H-M   'P 1'
#
loop_
_entity.id
_entity.type
_entity.pdbx_description
1 polymer ?
#
loop_
_entity_poly.entity_id
_entity_poly.type
_entity_poly.pdbx_seq_one_letter_code
_entity_poly.pdbx_strand_id
1 'polypeptide(L)'
;MSAAEFNDALFDQVSEVVSPGTAILTLSTNSLNRITAVERKGVWVETERSMRLGTGPQLVPAWMITAAWNRLRDKGELSQQELLNELNVKRSAFVCALLAKFPGVHIRSTRPTLLELYEA
;
A
#
# COMPACT_ATOMS: atom_id res chain seq x y z
N MET A 1 -8.45 15.67 9.58
CA MET A 1 -9.47 14.71 9.13
C MET A 1 -8.79 13.73 8.19
N SER A 2 -8.82 12.43 8.47
CA SER A 2 -8.34 11.41 7.53
C SER A 2 -9.26 11.39 6.30
N ALA A 3 -8.70 11.30 5.10
CA ALA A 3 -9.50 11.18 3.89
C ALA A 3 -10.23 9.83 3.91
N ALA A 4 -11.55 9.86 4.04
CA ALA A 4 -12.38 8.65 4.00
C ALA A 4 -12.26 7.93 2.65
N GLU A 5 -11.94 8.68 1.59
CA GLU A 5 -11.82 8.23 0.23
C GLU A 5 -10.56 8.79 -0.44
N PHE A 6 -10.12 8.14 -1.51
CA PHE A 6 -9.09 8.67 -2.40
C PHE A 6 -9.57 9.92 -3.12
N ASN A 7 -8.68 10.91 -3.26
CA ASN A 7 -8.86 11.92 -4.30
C ASN A 7 -8.70 11.28 -5.69
N ASP A 8 -9.14 11.98 -6.74
CA ASP A 8 -9.11 11.44 -8.11
C ASP A 8 -7.70 11.03 -8.54
N ALA A 9 -6.71 11.90 -8.36
CA ALA A 9 -5.34 11.62 -8.78
C ALA A 9 -4.74 10.35 -8.14
N LEU A 10 -4.94 10.13 -6.83
CA LEU A 10 -4.43 8.94 -6.16
C LEU A 10 -5.28 7.70 -6.49
N PHE A 11 -6.59 7.86 -6.70
CA PHE A 11 -7.43 6.76 -7.15
C PHE A 11 -6.99 6.25 -8.53
N ASP A 12 -6.73 7.16 -9.47
CA ASP A 12 -6.26 6.85 -10.81
C ASP A 12 -4.88 6.18 -10.75
N GLN A 13 -3.95 6.73 -9.96
CA GLN A 13 -2.61 6.16 -9.74
C GLN A 13 -2.67 4.72 -9.21
N VAL A 14 -3.52 4.44 -8.21
CA VAL A 14 -3.70 3.09 -7.67
C VAL A 14 -4.30 2.17 -8.75
N SER A 15 -5.31 2.65 -9.48
CA SER A 15 -6.02 1.88 -10.49
C SER A 15 -5.16 1.56 -11.72
N GLU A 16 -4.16 2.40 -12.02
CA GLU A 16 -3.19 2.16 -13.08
C GLU A 16 -2.25 0.99 -12.76
N VAL A 17 -1.86 0.85 -11.49
CA VAL A 17 -0.85 -0.14 -11.08
C VAL A 17 -1.43 -1.47 -10.62
N VAL A 18 -2.70 -1.49 -10.20
CA VAL A 18 -3.36 -2.70 -9.68
C VAL A 18 -4.82 -2.79 -10.11
N SER A 19 -5.29 -4.02 -10.34
CA SER A 19 -6.68 -4.34 -10.66
C SER A 19 -7.12 -5.64 -9.97
N PRO A 20 -8.41 -5.99 -9.94
CA PRO A 20 -8.85 -7.28 -9.43
C PRO A 20 -8.08 -8.44 -10.08
N GLY A 21 -7.55 -9.34 -9.24
CA GLY A 21 -6.71 -10.45 -9.65
C GLY A 21 -5.21 -10.18 -9.58
N THR A 22 -4.78 -8.91 -9.49
CA THR A 22 -3.35 -8.57 -9.30
C THR A 22 -2.81 -9.21 -8.01
N ALA A 23 -1.65 -9.85 -8.11
CA ALA A 23 -0.92 -10.43 -7.00
C ALA A 23 0.27 -9.54 -6.63
N ILE A 24 0.34 -9.11 -5.37
CA ILE A 24 1.44 -8.32 -4.82
C ILE A 24 2.06 -9.08 -3.66
N LEU A 25 3.38 -9.24 -3.70
CA LEU A 25 4.13 -9.85 -2.60
C LEU A 25 4.54 -8.78 -1.59
N THR A 26 4.43 -9.08 -0.30
CA THR A 26 5.04 -8.23 0.73
C THR A 26 6.56 -8.18 0.52
N LEU A 27 7.14 -6.98 0.62
CA LEU A 27 8.53 -6.77 0.24
C LEU A 27 9.54 -7.56 1.11
N SER A 28 9.26 -7.72 2.40
CA SER A 28 10.18 -8.36 3.35
C SER A 28 10.01 -9.87 3.48
N THR A 29 8.78 -10.39 3.31
CA THR A 29 8.42 -11.80 3.58
C THR A 29 7.93 -12.57 2.36
N ASN A 30 7.73 -11.91 1.21
CA ASN A 30 7.13 -12.50 0.00
C ASN A 30 5.75 -13.15 0.22
N SER A 31 5.00 -12.72 1.24
CA SER A 31 3.65 -13.20 1.49
C SER A 31 2.68 -12.61 0.46
N LEU A 32 1.79 -13.45 -0.07
CA LEU A 32 0.87 -13.07 -1.13
C LEU A 32 -0.26 -12.16 -0.63
N ASN A 33 -0.51 -11.08 -1.39
CA ASN A 33 -1.68 -10.20 -1.29
C ASN A 33 -2.36 -10.16 -2.66
N ARG A 34 -3.55 -10.77 -2.78
CA ARG A 34 -4.37 -10.73 -3.99
C ARG A 34 -5.36 -9.58 -3.90
N ILE A 35 -5.32 -8.68 -4.88
CA ILE A 35 -6.29 -7.60 -4.99
C ILE A 35 -7.61 -8.20 -5.48
N THR A 36 -8.70 -7.86 -4.80
CA THR A 36 -10.05 -8.35 -5.14
C THR A 36 -10.94 -7.23 -5.66
N ALA A 37 -10.73 -6.01 -5.19
CA ALA A 37 -11.38 -4.80 -5.69
C ALA A 37 -10.54 -3.56 -5.35
N VAL A 38 -10.65 -2.53 -6.20
CA VAL A 38 -10.13 -1.18 -5.97
C VAL A 38 -11.33 -0.25 -5.97
N GLU A 39 -11.55 0.46 -4.86
CA GLU A 39 -12.68 1.35 -4.66
C GLU A 39 -12.22 2.70 -4.10
N ARG A 40 -13.09 3.71 -4.17
CA ARG A 40 -12.81 5.05 -3.60
C ARG A 40 -12.43 4.99 -2.12
N LYS A 41 -13.07 4.11 -1.34
CA LYS A 41 -12.79 3.91 0.08
C LYS A 41 -11.49 3.17 0.39
N GLY A 42 -10.83 2.57 -0.60
CA GLY A 42 -9.60 1.79 -0.40
C GLY A 42 -9.50 0.56 -1.29
N VAL A 43 -8.55 -0.32 -0.94
CA VAL A 43 -8.22 -1.52 -1.71
C VAL A 43 -8.59 -2.77 -0.91
N TRP A 44 -9.36 -3.67 -1.52
CA TRP A 44 -9.72 -4.95 -0.92
C TRP A 44 -8.67 -6.00 -1.24
N VAL A 45 -8.11 -6.58 -0.18
CA VAL A 45 -6.95 -7.47 -0.27
C VAL A 45 -7.27 -8.79 0.40
N GLU A 46 -7.11 -9.86 -0.35
CA GLU A 46 -7.10 -11.22 0.17
C GLU A 46 -5.65 -11.64 0.43
N THR A 47 -5.37 -12.04 1.66
CA THR A 47 -4.04 -12.48 2.11
C THR A 47 -4.05 -13.98 2.35
N GLU A 48 -2.89 -14.62 2.36
CA GLU A 48 -2.77 -16.03 2.80
C GLU A 48 -3.43 -16.29 4.15
N ARG A 49 -3.29 -15.33 5.07
CA ARG A 49 -3.93 -15.41 6.39
C ARG A 49 -5.45 -15.38 6.29
N SER A 50 -6.03 -14.47 5.52
CA SER A 50 -7.49 -14.37 5.40
C SER A 50 -8.09 -15.54 4.62
N MET A 51 -7.38 -16.07 3.62
CA MET A 51 -7.76 -17.32 2.94
C MET A 51 -7.79 -18.49 3.93
N ARG A 52 -6.72 -18.66 4.72
CA ARG A 52 -6.63 -19.73 5.71
C ARG A 52 -7.71 -19.63 6.80
N LEU A 53 -8.05 -18.41 7.21
CA LEU A 53 -9.03 -18.17 8.28
C LEU A 53 -10.47 -18.06 7.76
N GLY A 54 -10.71 -18.09 6.45
CA GLY A 54 -12.04 -17.95 5.87
C GLY A 54 -12.71 -16.60 6.14
N THR A 55 -11.94 -15.55 6.46
CA THR A 55 -12.49 -14.23 6.80
C THR A 55 -12.81 -13.38 5.57
N GLY A 56 -12.52 -13.90 4.37
CA GLY A 56 -12.63 -13.19 3.11
C GLY A 56 -11.65 -12.01 2.96
N PRO A 57 -11.72 -11.28 1.84
CA PRO A 57 -10.90 -10.11 1.58
C PRO A 57 -11.09 -9.03 2.64
N GLN A 58 -10.02 -8.27 2.88
CA GLN A 58 -9.97 -7.26 3.92
C GLN A 58 -9.68 -5.89 3.31
N LEU A 59 -10.43 -4.87 3.73
CA LEU A 59 -10.21 -3.50 3.26
C LEU A 59 -8.92 -2.92 3.85
N VAL A 60 -8.08 -2.38 2.98
CA VAL A 60 -7.03 -1.42 3.30
C VAL A 60 -7.60 -0.03 3.01
N PRO A 61 -7.99 0.76 4.02
CA PRO A 61 -8.67 2.02 3.82
C PRO A 61 -7.83 3.05 3.05
N ALA A 62 -8.48 3.90 2.26
CA ALA A 62 -7.85 4.92 1.43
C ALA A 62 -6.95 5.87 2.24
N TRP A 63 -7.33 6.21 3.47
CA TRP A 63 -6.51 7.08 4.32
C TRP A 63 -5.11 6.50 4.57
N MET A 64 -4.96 5.17 4.69
CA MET A 64 -3.66 4.54 4.96
C MET A 64 -2.71 4.74 3.78
N ILE A 65 -3.23 4.56 2.57
CA ILE A 65 -2.48 4.70 1.32
C ILE A 65 -2.21 6.18 1.04
N THR A 66 -3.19 7.05 1.28
CA THR A 66 -3.04 8.51 1.16
C THR A 66 -1.98 9.06 2.12
N ALA A 67 -2.03 8.66 3.39
CA ALA A 67 -1.06 9.10 4.39
C ALA A 67 0.36 8.64 4.04
N ALA A 68 0.49 7.39 3.58
CA ALA A 68 1.78 6.85 3.15
C ALA A 68 2.31 7.56 1.89
N TRP A 69 1.46 7.77 0.88
CA TRP A 69 1.85 8.45 -0.35
C TRP A 69 2.27 9.89 -0.11
N ASN A 70 1.50 10.64 0.68
CA ASN A 70 1.86 12.00 1.06
C ASN A 70 3.19 12.03 1.83
N ARG A 71 3.37 11.12 2.80
CA ARG A 71 4.63 11.06 3.56
C ARG A 71 5.83 10.78 2.66
N LEU A 72 5.71 9.85 1.71
CA LEU A 72 6.77 9.54 0.75
C LEU A 72 7.07 10.72 -0.17
N ARG A 73 6.05 11.44 -0.66
CA ARG A 73 6.22 12.65 -1.47
C ARG A 73 6.87 13.79 -0.70
N ASP A 74 6.48 13.99 0.55
CA ASP A 74 6.95 15.10 1.38
C ASP A 74 8.41 14.91 1.82
N LYS A 75 8.84 13.66 2.08
CA LYS A 75 10.18 13.35 2.59
C LYS A 75 11.15 12.79 1.54
N GLY A 76 10.64 12.29 0.41
CA GLY A 76 11.43 11.54 -0.58
C GLY A 76 11.73 10.09 -0.18
N GLU A 77 11.58 9.72 1.10
CA GLU A 77 11.72 8.34 1.57
C GLU A 77 10.64 7.97 2.59
N LEU A 78 10.36 6.67 2.71
CA LEU A 78 9.35 6.14 3.63
C LEU A 78 9.70 4.74 4.11
N SER A 79 9.79 4.55 5.43
CA SER A 79 9.98 3.23 6.02
C SER A 79 8.67 2.58 6.48
N GLN A 80 8.62 1.24 6.49
CA GLN A 80 7.47 0.52 7.05
C GLN A 80 7.31 0.80 8.56
N GLN A 81 8.41 1.01 9.28
CA GLN A 81 8.38 1.30 10.72
C GLN A 81 7.74 2.66 11.00
N GLU A 82 8.08 3.68 10.22
CA GLU A 82 7.46 5.01 10.29
C GLU A 82 5.95 4.93 10.04
N LEU A 83 5.52 4.19 9.01
CA LEU A 83 4.10 3.96 8.76
C LEU A 83 3.39 3.34 9.97
N LEU A 84 3.99 2.33 10.59
CA LEU A 84 3.37 1.60 11.70
C LEU A 84 3.37 2.40 13.01
N ASN A 85 4.49 3.05 13.32
CA ASN A 85 4.76 3.62 14.64
C ASN A 85 4.38 5.10 14.73
N GLU A 86 4.54 5.87 13.66
CA GLU A 86 4.24 7.31 13.66
C GLU A 86 2.88 7.61 13.04
N LEU A 87 2.52 6.93 11.95
CA LEU A 87 1.29 7.18 11.19
C LEU A 87 0.15 6.20 11.53
N ASN A 88 0.41 5.23 12.42
CA ASN A 88 -0.53 4.20 12.86
C ASN A 88 -1.17 3.37 11.71
N VAL A 89 -0.45 3.20 10.61
CA VAL A 89 -0.88 2.39 9.46
C VAL A 89 -0.63 0.91 9.76
N LYS A 90 -1.64 0.23 10.34
CA LYS A 90 -1.53 -1.19 10.76
C LYS A 90 -1.34 -2.19 9.62
N ARG A 91 -1.65 -1.82 8.37
CA ARG A 91 -1.40 -2.64 7.17
C ARG A 91 -0.19 -2.15 6.37
N SER A 92 0.80 -1.58 7.06
CA SER A 92 1.97 -0.93 6.45
C SER A 92 2.74 -1.82 5.48
N ALA A 93 2.86 -3.12 5.73
CA ALA A 93 3.54 -4.05 4.82
C ALA A 93 2.89 -4.10 3.42
N PHE A 94 1.56 -4.18 3.36
CA PHE A 94 0.84 -4.13 2.09
C PHE A 94 0.94 -2.74 1.46
N VAL A 95 0.79 -1.68 2.25
CA VAL A 95 0.86 -0.30 1.76
C VAL A 95 2.22 -0.02 1.12
N CYS A 96 3.33 -0.43 1.73
CA CYS A 96 4.66 -0.33 1.11
C CYS A 96 4.74 -1.12 -0.20
N ALA A 97 4.21 -2.34 -0.23
CA ALA A 97 4.24 -3.18 -1.42
C ALA A 97 3.40 -2.60 -2.58
N LEU A 98 2.29 -1.94 -2.27
CA LEU A 98 1.46 -1.21 -3.23
C LEU A 98 2.19 0.03 -3.76
N LEU A 99 2.73 0.88 -2.89
CA LEU A 99 3.44 2.09 -3.29
C LEU A 99 4.68 1.76 -4.14
N ALA A 100 5.37 0.66 -3.87
CA ALA A 100 6.47 0.18 -4.70
C ALA A 100 6.09 -0.17 -6.16
N LYS A 101 4.79 -0.15 -6.51
CA LYS A 101 4.32 -0.28 -7.89
C LYS A 101 4.11 1.07 -8.58
N PHE A 102 4.11 2.17 -7.83
CA PHE A 102 3.91 3.49 -8.42
C PHE A 102 5.15 3.90 -9.23
N PRO A 103 4.96 4.49 -10.42
CA PRO A 103 6.01 5.22 -11.13
C PRO A 103 6.85 6.10 -10.21
N GLY A 104 8.18 6.02 -10.35
CA GLY A 104 9.14 6.79 -9.55
C GLY A 104 9.44 6.23 -8.16
N VAL A 105 8.65 5.30 -7.63
CA VAL A 105 8.89 4.69 -6.32
C VAL A 105 9.81 3.47 -6.46
N HIS A 106 10.90 3.50 -5.71
CA HIS A 106 11.94 2.47 -5.72
C HIS A 106 12.07 1.82 -4.34
N ILE A 107 12.37 0.53 -4.35
CA ILE A 107 12.64 -0.23 -3.12
C ILE A 107 14.12 -0.08 -2.79
N ARG A 108 14.45 0.79 -1.84
CA ARG A 108 15.83 1.00 -1.39
C ARG A 108 16.33 -0.15 -0.52
N SER A 109 15.46 -0.73 0.31
CA SER A 109 15.74 -1.95 1.07
C SER A 109 14.46 -2.72 1.37
N THR A 110 14.57 -4.05 1.47
CA THR A 110 13.47 -4.92 1.92
C THR A 110 13.57 -5.27 3.40
N ARG A 111 14.76 -5.12 4.01
CA ARG A 111 15.04 -5.45 5.43
C ARG A 111 16.06 -4.46 6.03
N PRO A 112 15.63 -3.42 6.76
CA PRO A 112 14.23 -3.01 6.94
C PRO A 112 13.60 -2.53 5.62
N THR A 113 12.27 -2.61 5.50
CA THR A 113 11.57 -2.10 4.31
C THR A 113 11.64 -0.58 4.25
N LEU A 114 12.24 -0.07 3.18
CA LEU A 114 12.45 1.34 2.90
C LEU A 114 12.16 1.62 1.42
N LEU A 115 11.29 2.60 1.17
CA LEU A 115 10.98 3.13 -0.15
C LEU A 115 11.63 4.49 -0.34
N GLU A 116 11.94 4.82 -1.58
CA GLU A 116 12.45 6.12 -2.00
C GLU A 116 11.68 6.57 -3.25
N LEU A 117 11.45 7.87 -3.39
CA LEU A 117 10.82 8.48 -4.55
C LEU A 117 11.89 9.26 -5.31
N TYR A 118 12.17 8.85 -6.55
CA TYR A 118 12.95 9.67 -7.47
C TYR A 118 11.99 10.48 -8.34
N GLU A 119 12.18 11.80 -8.37
CA GLU A 119 11.58 12.62 -9.42
C GLU A 119 12.26 12.26 -10.74
N ALA A 120 11.45 12.00 -11.77
CA ALA A 120 11.92 11.81 -13.14
C ALA A 120 12.26 13.15 -13.78
#